data_AF-A0A257XGL2-F1
#
_entry.id   AF-A0A257XGL2-F1
#
_cell.length_a   1.000
_cell.length_b   1.000
_cell.length_c   1.000
_cell.angle_alpha   90.00
_cell.angle_beta   90.00
_cell.angle_gamma   90.00
#
_symmetry.space_group_name_H-M   'P 1'
#
loop_
_entity.id
_entity.type
_entity.pdbx_description
1 polymer ?
#
loop_
_entity_poly.entity_id
_entity_poly.type
_entity_poly.pdbx_seq_one_letter_code
_entity_poly.pdbx_strand_id
1 'polypeptide(L)' 'GIGMRSHAGVAAKAFQALASKGINIRAITTSEIKISILIDAAYTELAVRTLHSLYGLDS' A
#
# COMPACT_ATOMS: atom_id res chain seq x y z
N GLY A 1 3.54 3.51 9.05
CA GLY A 1 4.13 4.66 9.75
C GLY A 1 3.28 5.06 10.94
N ILE A 2 3.82 5.80 11.89
CA ILE A 2 3.13 6.23 13.13
C ILE A 2 1.82 6.96 12.81
N GLY A 3 1.78 7.72 11.70
CA GLY A 3 0.59 8.42 11.23
C GLY A 3 -0.62 7.53 10.89
N MET A 4 -0.46 6.21 10.74
CA MET A 4 -1.58 5.30 10.41
C MET A 4 -2.60 5.15 11.52
N ARG A 5 -2.17 5.23 12.78
CA ARG A 5 -3.07 5.18 13.94
C ARG A 5 -3.96 6.41 14.03
N SER A 6 -3.42 7.56 13.63
CA SER A 6 -4.09 8.87 13.80
C SER A 6 -4.81 9.36 12.55
N HIS A 7 -4.55 8.76 11.38
CA HIS A 7 -5.15 9.17 10.11
C HIS A 7 -5.96 8.03 9.52
N ALA A 8 -7.29 8.18 9.56
CA ALA A 8 -8.19 7.26 8.88
C ALA A 8 -7.95 7.28 7.36
N GLY A 9 -8.14 6.13 6.72
CA GLY A 9 -8.09 6.01 5.25
C GLY A 9 -6.70 5.80 4.64
N VAL A 10 -5.62 5.71 5.43
CA VAL A 10 -4.28 5.38 4.89
C VAL A 10 -4.30 4.03 4.15
N ALA A 11 -4.91 3.01 4.75
CA ALA A 11 -5.07 1.68 4.16
C ALA A 11 -5.90 1.72 2.87
N ALA A 12 -7.05 2.41 2.91
CA ALA A 12 -7.97 2.51 1.79
C ALA A 12 -7.30 3.14 0.57
N LYS A 13 -6.51 4.19 0.77
CA LYS A 13 -5.70 4.82 -0.30
C LYS A 13 -4.72 3.85 -0.93
N ALA A 14 -4.01 3.05 -0.13
CA ALA A 14 -3.09 2.03 -0.65
C ALA A 14 -3.81 0.99 -1.51
N PHE A 15 -4.94 0.45 -1.02
CA PHE A 15 -5.69 -0.58 -1.75
C PHE A 15 -6.25 -0.04 -3.06
N GLN A 16 -6.77 1.19 -3.05
CA GLN A 16 -7.30 1.82 -4.25
C GLN A 16 -6.20 2.11 -5.29
N ALA A 17 -5.02 2.53 -4.83
CA ALA A 17 -3.88 2.75 -5.71
C ALA A 17 -3.41 1.44 -6.37
N LEU A 18 -3.27 0.36 -5.60
CA LEU A 18 -2.90 -0.97 -6.15
C LEU A 18 -3.97 -1.50 -7.12
N ALA A 19 -5.25 -1.36 -6.77
CA ALA A 19 -6.35 -1.75 -7.64
C ALA A 19 -6.36 -0.97 -8.97
N SER A 20 -6.06 0.34 -8.94
CA SER A 20 -5.96 1.16 -10.16
C SER A 20 -4.87 0.72 -11.14
N LYS A 21 -3.88 -0.05 -10.64
CA LYS A 21 -2.79 -0.63 -11.44
C LYS A 21 -3.05 -2.09 -11.82
N GLY A 22 -4.22 -2.63 -11.51
CA GLY A 22 -4.57 -4.03 -11.78
C GLY A 22 -3.83 -5.03 -10.88
N ILE A 23 -3.28 -4.58 -9.74
CA ILE A 23 -2.53 -5.45 -8.84
C ILE A 23 -3.52 -6.15 -7.89
N ASN A 24 -3.64 -7.47 -8.02
CA ASN A 24 -4.49 -8.27 -7.15
C ASN A 24 -3.88 -8.45 -5.75
N ILE A 25 -4.66 -8.17 -4.70
CA ILE A 25 -4.27 -8.37 -3.31
C ILE A 25 -4.68 -9.79 -2.89
N ARG A 26 -3.71 -10.62 -2.51
CA ARG A 26 -3.93 -12.02 -2.10
C ARG A 26 -4.20 -12.16 -0.61
N ALA A 27 -3.57 -11.34 0.21
CA ALA A 27 -3.76 -11.33 1.66
C ALA A 27 -3.36 -9.98 2.24
N ILE A 28 -3.94 -9.64 3.38
CA ILE A 28 -3.64 -8.43 4.15
C ILE A 28 -3.41 -8.83 5.60
N THR A 29 -2.31 -8.35 6.18
CA THR A 29 -2.08 -8.37 7.63
C THR A 29 -1.77 -6.96 8.12
N THR A 30 -2.11 -6.65 9.38
CA THR A 30 -2.13 -5.28 9.90
C THR A 30 -1.70 -5.22 11.36
N SER A 31 -1.08 -4.11 11.74
CA SER A 31 -0.84 -3.64 13.11
C SER A 31 -1.20 -2.15 13.21
N GLU A 32 -1.10 -1.55 14.39
CA GLU A 32 -1.42 -0.12 14.59
C GLU A 32 -0.67 0.84 13.65
N ILE A 33 0.52 0.45 13.19
CA ILE A 33 1.42 1.32 12.42
C ILE A 33 1.91 0.70 11.10
N LYS A 34 1.41 -0.50 10.73
CA LYS A 34 1.89 -1.23 9.56
C LYS A 34 0.76 -2.00 8.90
N ILE A 35 0.78 -2.03 7.58
CA ILE A 35 0.00 -2.97 6.77
C ILE A 35 0.97 -3.73 5.89
N SER A 36 0.79 -5.03 5.80
CA SER A 36 1.50 -5.93 4.89
C SER A 36 0.50 -6.50 3.89
N ILE A 37 0.84 -6.37 2.61
CA ILE A 37 -0.02 -6.75 1.49
C ILE A 37 0.72 -7.82 0.69
N LEU A 38 0.10 -9.00 0.53
CA LEU A 38 0.63 -10.06 -0.32
C LEU A 38 0.13 -9.86 -1.75
N ILE A 39 1.06 -9.84 -2.71
CA ILE A 39 0.80 -9.66 -4.13
C ILE A 39 1.63 -10.68 -4.94
N ASP A 40 1.37 -10.77 -6.25
CA ASP A 40 2.27 -11.51 -7.13
C ASP A 40 3.62 -10.79 -7.28
N ALA A 41 4.71 -11.55 -7.27
CA ALA A 41 6.07 -11.02 -7.32
C ALA A 41 6.35 -10.23 -8.61
N ALA A 42 5.67 -10.55 -9.72
CA ALA A 42 5.79 -9.81 -10.97
C ALA A 42 5.40 -8.32 -10.83
N TYR A 43 4.59 -7.97 -9.83
CA TYR A 43 4.15 -6.59 -9.59
C TYR A 43 4.92 -5.87 -8.48
N THR A 44 5.94 -6.48 -7.88
CA THR A 44 6.62 -5.90 -6.70
C THR A 44 7.13 -4.49 -6.95
N GLU A 45 7.88 -4.27 -8.04
CA GLU A 45 8.44 -2.95 -8.36
C GLU A 45 7.34 -1.91 -8.63
N LEU A 46 6.31 -2.28 -9.39
CA LEU A 46 5.18 -1.41 -9.68
C LEU A 46 4.41 -1.03 -8.41
N ALA A 47 4.19 -2.01 -7.51
CA ALA A 47 3.50 -1.80 -6.24
C ALA A 47 4.29 -0.85 -5.34
N VAL A 48 5.60 -1.08 -5.20
CA VAL A 48 6.49 -0.23 -4.40
C VAL A 48 6.46 1.21 -4.92
N ARG A 49 6.70 1.42 -6.22
CA ARG A 49 6.67 2.76 -6.83
C ARG A 49 5.32 3.44 -6.67
N THR A 50 4.23 2.71 -6.90
CA THR A 50 2.86 3.25 -6.77
C THR A 50 2.59 3.74 -5.35
N LEU A 51 2.99 2.97 -4.33
CA LEU A 51 2.82 3.35 -2.93
C LEU A 51 3.76 4.49 -2.54
N HIS A 52 4.97 4.51 -3.08
CA HIS A 52 5.95 5.57 -2.84
C HIS A 52 5.45 6.92 -3.35
N SER A 53 4.98 6.98 -4.59
CA SER A 53 4.38 8.19 -5.17
C SER A 53 3.08 8.58 -4.47
N LEU A 54 2.22 7.62 -4.10
CA LEU A 54 0.97 7.88 -3.36
C LEU A 54 1.22 8.64 -2.04
N TYR A 55 2.32 8.30 -1.35
CA TYR A 55 2.68 8.91 -0.07
C TYR A 55 3.75 10.01 -0.19
N GLY A 56 4.11 10.42 -1.41
CA GLY A 56 5.06 11.50 -1.67
C GLY A 56 6.47 11.20 -1.17
N LEU A 57 6.90 9.94 -1.28
CA LEU A 57 8.19 9.48 -0.77
C LEU A 57 9.30 9.47 -1.82
N ASP A 58 9.01 9.84 -3.08
CA ASP A 58 9.90 9.74 -4.28
C ASP A 58 11.26 10.47 -4.20
N SER A 59 11.54 11.15 -3.09
CA SER A 59 12.77 11.87 -2.76
C SER A 59 13.90 10.98 -2.27
#